data_AF-A0A0F5JTV1-F1
#
_entry.id   AF-A0A0F5JTV1-F1
#
_cell.length_a   1.000
_cell.length_b   1.000
_cell.length_c   1.000
_cell.angle_alpha   90.00
_cell.angle_beta   90.00
_cell.angle_gamma   90.00
#
_symmetry.space_group_name_H-M   'P 1'
#
loop_
_entity.id
_entity.type
_entity.pdbx_description
1 polymer ?
#
loop_
_entity_poly.entity_id
_entity_poly.type
_entity_poly.pdbx_seq_one_letter_code
_entity_poly.pdbx_strand_id
1 'polypeptide(L)'
;MGAIMWRVGVLAILSVLAGPSWAGGGLTAGTQAVSNFTLWFYGFVGVLAGSYLLWVGIQCWSNKADWIHDFGGAIAKTAAVGGSLVLAGWAFGLFA
;
A
#
# COMPACT_ATOMS: atom_id res chain seq x y z
N MET A 1 -19.91 -15.13 30.92
CA MET A 1 -20.15 -13.77 30.38
C MET A 1 -19.10 -13.31 29.35
N GLY A 2 -17.82 -13.75 29.41
CA GLY A 2 -16.78 -13.29 28.47
C GLY A 2 -16.97 -13.67 26.99
N ALA A 3 -17.44 -14.89 26.68
CA ALA A 3 -17.59 -15.36 25.30
C ALA A 3 -18.72 -14.65 24.52
N ILE A 4 -19.77 -14.18 25.22
CA ILE A 4 -20.88 -13.45 24.61
C ILE A 4 -20.45 -12.01 24.28
N MET A 5 -19.72 -11.35 25.18
CA MET A 5 -19.18 -10.01 24.92
C MET A 5 -18.18 -9.99 23.77
N TRP A 6 -17.34 -11.03 23.65
CA TRP A 6 -16.45 -11.20 22.50
C TRP A 6 -17.23 -11.36 21.19
N ARG A 7 -18.27 -12.20 21.17
CA ARG A 7 -19.13 -12.38 19.99
C ARG A 7 -19.84 -11.10 19.58
N VAL A 8 -20.36 -10.34 20.54
CA VAL A 8 -21.03 -9.06 20.29
C VAL A 8 -20.04 -8.01 19.79
N GLY A 9 -18.83 -7.95 20.36
CA GLY A 9 -17.76 -7.07 19.90
C GLY A 9 -17.33 -7.37 18.45
N VAL A 10 -17.15 -8.65 18.11
CA VAL A 10 -16.84 -9.09 16.74
C VAL A 10 -17.97 -8.73 15.77
N LEU A 11 -19.23 -8.99 16.15
CA LEU A 11 -20.39 -8.67 15.31
C LEU A 11 -20.56 -7.15 15.11
N ALA A 12 -20.29 -6.34 16.13
CA ALA A 12 -20.32 -4.88 16.03
C ALA A 12 -19.24 -4.37 15.06
N ILE A 13 -18.01 -4.89 15.15
CA ILE A 13 -16.92 -4.53 14.22
C ILE A 13 -17.28 -4.92 12.78
N LEU A 14 -17.81 -6.13 12.57
CA LEU A 14 -18.23 -6.59 11.24
C LEU A 14 -19.36 -5.73 10.66
N SER A 15 -20.30 -5.26 11.49
CA SER A 15 -21.39 -4.39 11.04
C SER A 15 -20.93 -2.98 10.63
N VAL A 16 -19.92 -2.43 11.31
CA VAL A 16 -19.32 -1.12 10.95
C VAL A 16 -18.54 -1.21 9.65
N LEU A 17 -17.87 -2.34 9.41
CA LEU A 17 -17.15 -2.61 8.16
C LEU A 17 -18.09 -2.96 6.98
N ALA A 18 -19.32 -3.39 7.26
CA ALA A 18 -20.35 -3.66 6.25
C ALA A 18 -21.15 -2.42 5.83
N GLY A 19 -21.11 -1.32 6.60
CA GLY A 19 -21.77 -0.05 6.28
C GLY A 19 -21.54 0.49 4.85
N PRO A 20 -20.33 0.43 4.26
CA PRO A 20 -20.11 0.95 2.90
C PRO A 20 -20.62 0.03 1.78
N SER A 21 -20.94 -1.24 2.04
CA SER A 21 -21.34 -2.19 0.98
C SER A 21 -22.80 -2.07 0.55
N TRP A 22 -23.67 -1.50 1.40
CA TRP A 22 -25.11 -1.37 1.14
C TRP A 22 -25.51 -0.05 0.46
N ALA A 23 -24.66 0.98 0.50
CA ALA A 23 -24.99 2.31 -0.04
C ALA A 23 -24.40 2.59 -1.44
N GLY A 24 -23.54 1.71 -1.96
CA GLY A 24 -22.74 1.98 -3.18
C GLY A 24 -23.10 1.18 -4.44
N GLY A 25 -24.01 0.19 -4.37
CA GLY A 25 -24.40 -0.60 -5.56
C GLY A 25 -23.63 -1.93 -5.75
N GLY A 26 -23.43 -2.70 -4.68
CA GLY A 26 -22.93 -4.08 -4.76
C GLY A 26 -21.47 -4.20 -5.23
N LEU A 27 -21.15 -5.30 -5.94
CA LEU A 27 -19.80 -5.64 -6.39
C LEU A 27 -19.08 -4.47 -7.09
N THR A 28 -19.81 -3.69 -7.89
CA THR A 28 -19.26 -2.54 -8.61
C THR A 28 -18.76 -1.43 -7.69
N ALA A 29 -19.46 -1.14 -6.59
CA ALA A 29 -19.02 -0.17 -5.59
C ALA A 29 -17.78 -0.67 -4.84
N GLY A 30 -17.77 -1.96 -4.50
CA GLY A 30 -16.62 -2.61 -3.87
C GLY A 30 -15.38 -2.53 -4.76
N THR A 31 -15.52 -2.83 -6.05
CA THR A 31 -14.42 -2.74 -7.02
C THR A 31 -13.91 -1.30 -7.18
N GLN A 32 -14.80 -0.31 -7.19
CA GLN A 32 -14.40 1.10 -7.25
C GLN A 32 -13.70 1.57 -5.97
N ALA A 33 -14.20 1.18 -4.79
CA ALA A 33 -13.57 1.53 -3.51
C ALA A 33 -12.16 0.94 -3.40
N VAL A 34 -11.98 -0.33 -3.80
CA VAL A 34 -10.66 -0.99 -3.81
C VAL A 34 -9.71 -0.31 -4.82
N SER A 35 -10.22 0.07 -5.99
CA SER A 35 -9.42 0.77 -7.00
C SER A 35 -8.95 2.14 -6.50
N ASN A 36 -9.85 2.91 -5.87
CA ASN A 36 -9.51 4.21 -5.29
C ASN A 36 -8.50 4.09 -4.14
N PHE A 37 -8.69 3.11 -3.25
CA PHE A 37 -7.74 2.86 -2.17
C PHE A 37 -6.36 2.50 -2.72
N THR A 38 -6.31 1.65 -3.74
CA THR A 38 -5.08 1.23 -4.41
C THR A 38 -4.36 2.42 -5.03
N LEU A 39 -5.08 3.30 -5.73
CA LEU A 39 -4.53 4.54 -6.29
C LEU A 39 -3.97 5.49 -5.22
N TRP A 40 -4.70 5.69 -4.13
CA TRP A 40 -4.23 6.48 -3.00
C TRP A 40 -2.97 5.89 -2.36
N PHE A 41 -2.95 4.57 -2.18
CA PHE A 41 -1.82 3.84 -1.61
C PHE A 41 -0.57 3.95 -2.50
N TYR A 42 -0.72 3.83 -3.82
CA TYR A 42 0.39 4.06 -4.76
C TYR A 42 0.96 5.48 -4.64
N GLY A 43 0.09 6.49 -4.53
CA GLY A 43 0.51 7.87 -4.31
C GLY A 43 1.29 8.03 -2.99
N PHE A 44 0.75 7.46 -1.91
CA PHE A 44 1.39 7.52 -0.59
C PHE A 44 2.77 6.86 -0.57
N VAL A 45 2.89 5.64 -1.09
CA VAL A 45 4.18 4.92 -1.17
C VAL A 45 5.15 5.62 -2.11
N GLY A 46 4.67 6.19 -3.22
CA GLY A 46 5.50 6.97 -4.14
C GLY A 46 6.12 8.20 -3.48
N VAL A 47 5.34 8.93 -2.67
CA VAL A 47 5.84 10.08 -1.91
C VAL A 47 6.89 9.65 -0.88
N LEU A 48 6.65 8.57 -0.15
CA LEU A 48 7.62 8.03 0.81
C LEU A 48 8.92 7.60 0.12
N ALA A 49 8.82 6.85 -0.98
CA ALA A 49 9.97 6.42 -1.78
C ALA A 49 10.77 7.61 -2.32
N GLY A 50 10.08 8.63 -2.87
CA GLY A 50 10.72 9.86 -3.34
C GLY A 50 11.44 10.61 -2.22
N SER A 51 10.82 10.73 -1.04
CA SER A 51 11.42 11.39 0.12
C SER A 51 12.69 10.67 0.62
N TYR A 52 12.69 9.33 0.59
CA TYR A 52 13.86 8.52 0.94
C TYR A 52 15.01 8.72 -0.06
N LEU A 53 14.73 8.71 -1.36
CA LEU A 53 15.75 8.96 -2.38
C LEU A 53 16.34 10.37 -2.27
N LEU A 54 15.50 11.39 -2.04
CA LEU A 54 15.99 12.75 -1.81
C LEU A 54 16.93 12.83 -0.60
N TRP A 55 16.61 12.12 0.48
CA TRP A 55 17.46 12.07 1.67
C TRP A 55 18.83 11.43 1.38
N VAL A 56 18.87 10.30 0.66
CA VAL A 56 20.14 9.66 0.26
C VAL A 56 20.94 10.54 -0.71
N GLY A 57 20.27 11.22 -1.64
CA GLY A 57 20.92 12.17 -2.55
C GLY A 57 21.59 13.35 -1.82
N ILE A 58 20.94 13.88 -0.78
CA ILE A 58 21.51 14.93 0.08
C ILE A 58 22.74 14.42 0.85
N GLN A 59 22.73 13.16 1.30
CA GLN A 59 23.89 12.52 1.94
C GLN A 59 25.07 12.38 0.96
N CYS A 60 24.79 12.06 -0.32
CA CYS A 60 25.79 11.99 -1.38
C CYS A 60 26.41 13.36 -1.70
N TRP A 61 25.62 14.44 -1.71
CA TRP A 61 26.17 15.81 -1.85
C TRP A 61 27.04 16.23 -0.67
N SER A 62 26.79 15.70 0.52
CA SER A 62 27.57 15.99 1.71
C SER A 62 28.85 15.14 1.83
N ASN A 63 29.23 14.37 0.80
CA ASN A 63 30.31 13.37 0.82
C ASN A 63 30.18 12.35 1.98
N LYS A 64 28.96 12.10 2.46
CA LYS A 64 28.67 11.13 3.52
C LYS A 64 28.24 9.76 2.98
N ALA A 65 27.94 9.67 1.70
CA ALA A 65 27.46 8.48 1.02
C ALA A 65 27.94 8.47 -0.44
N ASP A 66 28.09 7.29 -1.01
CA ASP A 66 28.59 7.12 -2.38
C ASP A 66 27.45 7.11 -3.41
N TRP A 67 27.61 7.82 -4.52
CA TRP A 67 26.59 7.93 -5.56
C TRP A 67 26.24 6.58 -6.20
N ILE A 68 27.25 5.73 -6.41
CA ILE A 68 27.08 4.46 -7.13
C ILE A 68 26.58 3.36 -6.19
N HIS A 69 27.18 3.22 -5.00
CA HIS A 69 26.82 2.14 -4.08
C HIS A 69 25.56 2.45 -3.24
N ASP A 70 25.45 3.65 -2.67
CA ASP A 70 24.37 3.96 -1.73
C ASP A 70 23.13 4.51 -2.42
N PHE A 71 23.30 5.50 -3.30
CA PHE A 71 22.18 6.08 -4.05
C PHE A 71 21.68 5.16 -5.17
N GLY A 72 22.60 4.59 -5.96
CA GLY A 72 22.25 3.57 -6.95
C GLY A 72 21.57 2.34 -6.33
N GLY A 73 22.08 1.86 -5.18
CA GLY A 73 21.46 0.77 -4.42
C GLY A 73 20.07 1.14 -3.86
N ALA A 74 19.88 2.38 -3.39
CA ALA A 74 18.58 2.87 -2.94
C ALA A 74 17.55 2.93 -4.09
N ILE A 75 17.96 3.34 -5.28
CA ILE A 75 17.11 3.32 -6.48
C ILE A 75 16.74 1.88 -6.84
N ALA A 76 17.70 0.97 -6.91
CA ALA A 76 17.46 -0.42 -7.26
C ALA A 76 16.47 -1.10 -6.29
N LYS A 77 16.62 -0.86 -4.98
CA LYS A 77 15.68 -1.34 -3.97
C LYS A 77 14.28 -0.75 -4.15
N THR A 78 14.19 0.56 -4.41
CA THR A 78 12.91 1.24 -4.64
C THR A 78 12.21 0.72 -5.90
N ALA A 79 12.96 0.47 -6.98
CA ALA A 79 12.46 -0.12 -8.21
C ALA A 79 12.01 -1.56 -8.03
N ALA A 80 12.73 -2.36 -7.24
CA ALA A 80 12.33 -3.73 -6.93
C ALA A 80 11.02 -3.79 -6.11
N VAL A 81 10.88 -2.90 -5.11
CA VAL A 81 9.64 -2.80 -4.33
C VAL A 81 8.48 -2.30 -5.20
N GLY A 82 8.70 -1.27 -6.03
CA GLY A 82 7.69 -0.80 -6.99
C GLY A 82 7.29 -1.88 -8.00
N GLY A 83 8.26 -2.64 -8.52
CA GLY A 83 8.02 -3.75 -9.45
C GLY A 83 7.26 -4.93 -8.82
N SER A 84 7.43 -5.17 -7.52
CA SER A 84 6.70 -6.21 -6.80
C SER A 84 5.18 -6.00 -6.81
N LEU A 85 4.72 -4.74 -6.83
CA LEU A 85 3.30 -4.39 -6.92
C LEU A 85 2.72 -4.72 -8.31
N VAL A 86 3.49 -4.49 -9.37
CA VAL A 86 3.10 -4.88 -10.74
C VAL A 86 3.06 -6.39 -10.88
N LEU A 87 4.06 -7.09 -10.34
CA LEU A 87 4.10 -8.56 -10.32
C LEU A 87 2.94 -9.16 -9.51
N ALA A 88 2.59 -8.55 -8.37
CA ALA A 88 1.43 -8.96 -7.59
C ALA A 88 0.13 -8.78 -8.40
N GLY A 89 -0.04 -7.65 -9.08
CA GLY A 89 -1.19 -7.42 -9.97
C GLY A 89 -1.32 -8.48 -11.07
N TRP A 90 -0.20 -8.85 -11.70
CA TRP A 90 -0.17 -9.94 -12.67
C TRP A 90 -0.50 -11.30 -12.03
N ALA A 91 0.07 -11.61 -10.86
CA ALA A 91 -0.15 -12.88 -10.17
C ALA A 91 -1.60 -13.06 -9.71
N PHE A 92 -2.25 -11.99 -9.23
CA PHE A 92 -3.68 -12.04 -8.91
C PHE A 92 -4.55 -12.23 -10.15
N GLY A 93 -4.12 -11.72 -11.32
CA GLY A 93 -4.79 -11.96 -12.59
C GLY A 93 -4.75 -13.40 -13.07
N LEU A 94 -3.84 -14.25 -12.57
CA LEU A 94 -3.82 -15.69 -12.87
C LEU A 94 -4.93 -16.48 -12.16
N PHE A 95 -5.48 -15.93 -11.08
CA PHE A 95 -6.55 -16.56 -10.29
C PHE A 95 -7.91 -15.90 -10.51
N ALA A 96 -7.99 -14.94 -11.44
CA ALA A 96 -9.18 -14.19 -11.81
C ALA A 96 -9.90 -14.80 -13.01
#